data_AF-O34715-F1
#
_entry.id   AF-O34715-F1
#
_cell.length_a   1.000
_cell.length_b   1.000
_cell.length_c   1.000
_cell.angle_alpha   90.00
_cell.angle_beta   90.00
_cell.angle_gamma   90.00
#
_symmetry.space_group_name_H-M   'P 1'
#
loop_
_entity.id
_entity.type
_entity.pdbx_description
1 polymer ?
#
loop_
_entity_poly.entity_id
_entity_poly.type
_entity_poly.pdbx_seq_one_letter_code
_entity_poly.pdbx_strand_id
1 'polypeptide(L)'
;MVSIFYANRLSYSIWNTIPGKYIREELEQNGVTYNELIKYWDITDPSQALPKVNKDNVLLISAKHDQYIDLKDADYLWESWGRPTRYVYNCGHSGIVLCRKKLANDTLSFIREKLV
;
A
#
# COMPACT_ATOMS: atom_id res chain seq x y z
N MET A 1 -1.37 0.02 -15.18
CA MET A 1 -1.43 0.82 -13.94
C MET A 1 -0.11 0.66 -13.21
N VAL A 2 0.51 1.75 -12.81
CA VAL A 2 1.71 1.74 -11.96
C VAL A 2 1.38 2.57 -10.72
N SER A 3 1.65 2.03 -9.54
CA SER A 3 1.46 2.78 -8.29
C SER A 3 2.66 2.67 -7.37
N ILE A 4 2.99 3.79 -6.74
CA ILE A 4 4.02 3.91 -5.72
C ILE A 4 3.26 4.12 -4.41
N PHE A 5 3.52 3.26 -3.42
CA PHE A 5 2.85 3.34 -2.12
C PHE A 5 1.32 3.34 -2.26
N TYR A 6 0.77 2.35 -2.98
CA TYR A 6 -0.68 2.23 -3.17
C TYR A 6 -1.37 2.18 -1.79
N ALA A 7 -2.58 2.74 -1.74
CA ALA A 7 -3.38 2.81 -0.52
C ALA A 7 -3.68 1.41 0.02
N ASN A 8 -3.66 1.27 1.34
CA ASN A 8 -4.01 0.02 2.01
C ASN A 8 -5.14 0.27 3.03
N ARG A 9 -5.30 -0.65 3.99
CA ARG A 9 -6.32 -0.57 5.03
C ARG A 9 -6.05 0.60 5.96
N LEU A 10 -6.85 1.66 5.87
CA LEU A 10 -6.75 2.81 6.79
C LEU A 10 -6.87 2.38 8.25
N SER A 11 -7.72 1.39 8.53
CA SER A 11 -7.86 0.80 9.86
C SER A 11 -6.52 0.22 10.36
N TYR A 12 -5.81 -0.51 9.50
CA TYR A 12 -4.49 -1.05 9.81
C TYR A 12 -3.47 0.06 10.04
N SER A 13 -3.38 1.02 9.12
CA SER A 13 -2.46 2.16 9.23
C SER A 13 -2.65 2.90 10.54
N ILE A 14 -3.90 3.20 10.91
CA ILE A 14 -4.19 3.92 12.15
C ILE A 14 -3.84 3.09 13.38
N TRP A 15 -4.16 1.79 13.39
CA TRP A 15 -3.95 0.99 14.59
C TRP A 15 -2.51 0.56 14.83
N ASN A 16 -1.73 0.37 13.76
CA ASN A 16 -0.44 -0.34 13.81
C ASN A 16 0.77 0.51 13.41
N THR A 17 0.60 1.75 12.94
CA THR A 17 1.72 2.59 12.49
C THR A 17 1.93 3.80 13.38
N ILE A 18 3.15 4.33 13.38
CA ILE A 18 3.52 5.53 14.17
C ILE A 18 2.67 6.74 13.78
N PRO A 19 2.45 7.06 12.48
CA PRO A 19 1.58 8.17 12.09
C PRO A 19 0.14 8.06 12.60
N GLY A 20 -0.36 6.84 12.80
CA GLY A 20 -1.71 6.56 13.28
C GLY A 20 -1.94 6.78 14.77
N LYS A 21 -0.87 6.93 15.56
CA LYS A 21 -0.92 6.86 17.04
C LYS A 21 -1.99 7.74 17.66
N TYR A 22 -2.04 9.03 17.31
CA TYR A 22 -2.98 9.96 17.94
C TYR A 22 -4.43 9.72 17.52
N ILE A 23 -4.66 9.28 16.28
CA ILE A 23 -6.00 8.92 15.80
C ILE A 23 -6.48 7.67 16.54
N ARG A 24 -5.60 6.68 16.72
CA ARG A 24 -5.89 5.50 17.52
C ARG A 24 -6.23 5.87 18.97
N GLU A 25 -5.42 6.70 19.61
CA GLU A 25 -5.65 7.14 21.00
C GLU A 25 -7.02 7.82 21.14
N GLU A 26 -7.40 8.69 20.21
CA GLU A 26 -8.70 9.35 20.21
C GLU A 26 -9.86 8.35 19.99
N LEU A 27 -9.70 7.39 19.07
CA LEU A 27 -10.68 6.33 18.84
C LEU A 27 -10.87 5.44 20.08
N GLU A 28 -9.76 5.02 20.71
CA GLU A 28 -9.78 4.21 21.93
C GLU A 28 -10.45 4.96 23.10
N GLN A 29 -10.17 6.26 23.26
CA GLN A 29 -10.82 7.11 24.28
C GLN A 29 -12.33 7.23 24.07
N ASN A 30 -12.80 7.13 22.82
CA ASN A 30 -14.21 7.17 22.46
C ASN A 30 -14.84 5.77 22.33
N GLY A 31 -14.17 4.73 22.83
CA GLY A 31 -14.71 3.37 22.93
C GLY A 31 -14.71 2.58 21.63
N VAL A 32 -14.04 3.07 20.57
CA VAL A 32 -13.91 2.33 19.31
C VAL A 32 -12.80 1.30 19.44
N THR A 33 -13.11 0.06 19.09
CA THR A 33 -12.14 -1.04 19.01
C THR A 33 -11.57 -1.19 17.61
N TYR A 34 -10.44 -1.91 17.48
CA TYR A 34 -9.84 -2.18 16.16
C TYR A 34 -10.80 -2.91 15.21
N ASN A 35 -11.54 -3.89 15.73
CA ASN A 35 -12.49 -4.67 14.93
C ASN A 35 -13.66 -3.83 14.45
N GLU A 36 -14.13 -2.90 15.28
CA GLU A 36 -15.14 -1.93 14.86
C GLU A 36 -14.61 -1.00 13.79
N LEU A 37 -13.38 -0.48 13.93
CA LEU A 37 -12.76 0.37 12.92
C LEU A 37 -12.61 -0.35 11.57
N ILE A 38 -12.17 -1.61 11.58
CA ILE A 38 -12.13 -2.45 10.36
C ILE A 38 -13.52 -2.51 9.73
N LYS A 39 -14.56 -2.82 10.51
CA LYS A 39 -15.93 -2.92 10.01
C LYS A 39 -16.46 -1.58 9.47
N TYR A 40 -16.20 -0.47 10.15
CA TYR A 40 -16.68 0.86 9.75
C TYR A 40 -16.03 1.33 8.44
N TRP A 41 -14.78 0.96 8.20
CA TRP A 41 -14.00 1.41 7.05
C TRP A 41 -13.79 0.35 5.98
N ASP A 42 -14.45 -0.79 6.09
CA ASP A 42 -14.38 -1.90 5.12
C ASP A 42 -14.67 -1.44 3.68
N ILE A 43 -15.64 -0.54 3.51
CA ILE A 43 -15.97 0.05 2.20
C ILE A 43 -14.81 0.82 1.54
N THR A 44 -13.83 1.25 2.34
CA THR A 44 -12.64 1.99 1.88
C THR A 44 -11.42 1.10 1.69
N ASP A 45 -11.47 -0.17 2.10
CA ASP A 45 -10.34 -1.09 2.00
C ASP A 45 -10.17 -1.58 0.54
N PRO A 46 -9.08 -1.19 -0.16
CA PRO A 46 -8.86 -1.59 -1.54
C PRO A 46 -8.59 -3.10 -1.69
N SER A 47 -8.36 -3.82 -0.60
CA SER A 47 -8.16 -5.26 -0.57
C SER A 47 -9.47 -6.04 -0.70
N GLN A 48 -10.63 -5.40 -0.49
CA GLN A 48 -11.96 -6.02 -0.61
C GLN A 48 -12.43 -6.17 -2.06
N ALA A 49 -11.73 -5.56 -3.02
CA ALA A 49 -12.08 -5.63 -4.43
C ALA A 49 -10.84 -5.85 -5.30
N LEU A 50 -11.02 -6.57 -6.40
CA LEU A 50 -10.00 -6.66 -7.43
C LEU A 50 -9.98 -5.38 -8.28
N PRO A 51 -8.79 -4.92 -8.70
CA PRO A 51 -8.71 -3.82 -9.64
C PRO A 51 -9.37 -4.21 -10.98
N LYS A 52 -10.03 -3.25 -11.63
CA LYS A 52 -10.59 -3.45 -12.99
C LYS A 52 -9.51 -3.70 -14.04
N VAL A 53 -8.29 -3.25 -13.78
CA VAL A 53 -7.13 -3.48 -14.63
C VAL A 53 -6.66 -4.92 -14.42
N ASN A 54 -6.44 -5.66 -15.52
CA ASN A 54 -5.81 -6.98 -15.45
C ASN A 54 -4.50 -6.91 -14.64
N LYS A 55 -4.31 -7.84 -13.69
CA LYS A 55 -3.14 -7.95 -12.82
C LYS A 55 -1.81 -7.94 -13.57
N ASP A 56 -1.77 -8.47 -14.79
CA ASP A 56 -0.57 -8.52 -15.62
C ASP A 56 -0.16 -7.13 -16.12
N ASN A 57 -1.07 -6.16 -16.03
CA ASN A 57 -0.89 -4.75 -16.34
C ASN A 57 -0.82 -3.88 -15.07
N VAL A 58 -0.57 -4.48 -13.89
CA VAL A 58 -0.38 -3.77 -12.63
C VAL A 58 1.06 -3.92 -12.13
N LEU A 59 1.69 -2.78 -11.85
CA LEU A 59 2.96 -2.70 -11.11
C LEU A 59 2.74 -1.97 -9.79
N LEU A 60 3.07 -2.63 -8.68
CA LEU A 60 3.10 -2.03 -7.35
C LEU A 60 4.54 -1.79 -6.90
N ILE A 61 4.82 -0.61 -6.37
CA ILE A 61 6.13 -0.26 -5.79
C ILE A 61 5.93 0.06 -4.31
N SER A 62 6.54 -0.75 -3.45
CA SER A 62 6.53 -0.59 -1.99
C SER A 62 7.92 -0.22 -1.49
N ALA A 63 8.02 0.24 -0.24
CA ALA A 63 9.28 0.55 0.42
C ALA A 63 9.40 -0.25 1.72
N LYS A 64 10.57 -0.88 1.93
CA LYS A 64 10.84 -1.78 3.05
C LYS A 64 10.77 -1.08 4.42
N HIS A 65 11.08 0.22 4.46
CA HIS A 65 11.15 1.02 5.67
C HIS A 65 10.13 2.17 5.67
N ASP A 66 9.04 2.03 4.89
CA ASP A 66 7.96 3.00 4.91
C ASP A 66 7.21 2.93 6.24
N GLN A 67 7.05 4.08 6.90
CA GLN A 67 6.37 4.20 8.18
C GLN A 67 4.90 4.58 8.05
N TYR A 68 4.46 5.00 6.85
CA TYR A 68 3.08 5.35 6.54
C TYR A 68 2.36 4.15 5.94
N ILE A 69 3.01 3.48 4.98
CA ILE A 69 2.50 2.29 4.32
C ILE A 69 3.31 1.09 4.82
N ASP A 70 2.85 0.49 5.92
CA ASP A 70 3.52 -0.67 6.51
C ASP A 70 3.62 -1.82 5.50
N LEU A 71 4.79 -2.47 5.48
CA LEU A 71 5.07 -3.49 4.47
C LEU A 71 4.13 -4.69 4.61
N LYS A 72 3.73 -5.09 5.82
CA LYS A 72 2.81 -6.22 6.02
C LYS A 72 1.42 -5.92 5.46
N ASP A 73 0.99 -4.66 5.56
CA ASP A 73 -0.28 -4.23 4.99
C ASP A 73 -0.22 -4.14 3.46
N ALA A 74 0.92 -3.70 2.92
CA ALA A 74 1.16 -3.74 1.48
C ALA A 74 1.25 -5.18 0.94
N ASP A 75 1.79 -6.12 1.73
CA ASP A 75 1.80 -7.55 1.41
C ASP A 75 0.38 -8.09 1.36
N TYR A 76 -0.46 -7.76 2.35
CA TYR A 76 -1.87 -8.16 2.36
C TYR A 76 -2.62 -7.70 1.11
N LEU A 77 -2.52 -6.42 0.74
CA LEU A 77 -3.11 -5.91 -0.49
C LEU A 77 -2.60 -6.67 -1.73
N TRP A 78 -1.27 -6.85 -1.82
CA TRP A 78 -0.63 -7.52 -2.95
C TRP A 78 -1.14 -8.97 -3.12
N GLU A 79 -1.33 -9.69 -2.02
CA GLU A 79 -1.90 -11.03 -2.04
C GLU A 79 -3.38 -11.03 -2.43
N SER A 80 -4.18 -10.12 -1.87
CA SER A 80 -5.61 -9.97 -2.21
C SER A 80 -5.83 -9.63 -3.68
N TRP A 81 -4.87 -8.95 -4.33
CA TRP A 81 -4.90 -8.64 -5.75
C TRP A 81 -4.35 -9.76 -6.66
N GLY A 82 -4.06 -10.93 -6.12
CA GLY A 82 -3.57 -12.07 -6.91
C GLY A 82 -2.12 -11.93 -7.33
N ARG A 83 -1.32 -11.20 -6.54
CA ARG A 83 0.13 -11.04 -6.69
C ARG A 83 0.57 -10.44 -8.04
N PRO A 84 0.12 -9.22 -8.41
CA PRO A 84 0.63 -8.53 -9.59
C PRO A 84 2.13 -8.26 -9.48
N THR A 85 2.78 -7.78 -10.55
CA THR A 85 4.19 -7.41 -10.48
C THR A 85 4.45 -6.42 -9.35
N ARG A 86 5.43 -6.70 -8.50
CA ARG A 86 5.76 -5.86 -7.36
C ARG A 86 7.26 -5.71 -7.15
N TYR A 87 7.69 -4.48 -6.86
CA TYR A 87 9.04 -4.17 -6.41
C TYR A 87 9.03 -3.59 -5.00
N VAL A 88 9.93 -4.05 -4.14
CA VAL A 88 10.10 -3.53 -2.78
C VAL A 88 11.47 -2.84 -2.71
N TYR A 89 11.48 -1.52 -2.55
CA TYR A 89 12.71 -0.75 -2.50
C TYR A 89 13.25 -0.67 -1.07
N ASN A 90 14.58 -0.66 -0.94
CA ASN A 90 15.26 -0.51 0.35
C ASN A 90 15.35 0.96 0.78
N CYS A 91 14.20 1.60 0.97
CA CYS A 91 14.06 2.99 1.41
C CYS A 91 12.84 3.13 2.34
N GLY A 92 12.64 4.33 2.89
CA GLY A 92 11.36 4.75 3.47
C GLY A 92 10.55 5.59 2.48
N HIS A 93 9.42 6.12 2.93
CA HIS A 93 8.48 6.89 2.10
C HIS A 93 9.17 8.06 1.38
N SER A 94 9.73 9.01 2.14
CA SER A 94 10.45 10.16 1.58
C SER A 94 11.74 9.76 0.87
N GLY A 95 12.32 8.60 1.23
CA GLY A 95 13.53 8.06 0.61
C GLY A 95 13.35 7.66 -0.85
N ILE A 96 12.10 7.48 -1.32
CA ILE A 96 11.80 7.11 -2.71
C ILE A 96 12.37 8.12 -3.72
N VAL A 97 12.50 9.40 -3.34
CA VAL A 97 13.05 10.46 -4.20
C VAL A 97 14.52 10.19 -4.57
N LEU A 98 15.27 9.51 -3.69
CA LEU A 98 16.65 9.11 -3.95
C LEU A 98 16.71 7.94 -4.94
N CYS A 99 15.64 7.15 -5.03
CA CYS A 99 15.49 6.03 -5.96
C CYS A 99 14.96 6.46 -7.34
N ARG A 100 14.81 7.76 -7.66
CA ARG A 100 14.17 8.25 -8.89
C ARG A 100 14.65 7.61 -10.20
N LYS A 101 15.96 7.35 -10.33
CA LYS A 101 16.51 6.68 -11.52
C LYS A 101 16.02 5.24 -11.64
N LYS A 102 16.03 4.51 -10.52
CA LYS A 102 15.52 3.14 -10.44
C LYS A 102 14.02 3.11 -10.69
N LEU A 103 13.27 4.01 -10.07
CA LEU A 103 11.83 4.17 -10.26
C LEU A 103 11.48 4.38 -11.74
N ALA A 104 12.19 5.29 -12.42
CA ALA A 104 11.99 5.55 -13.84
C ALA A 104 12.31 4.32 -14.70
N ASN A 105 13.44 3.66 -14.45
CA ASN A 105 13.85 2.48 -15.22
C ASN A 105 12.87 1.31 -15.03
N ASP A 106 12.53 0.96 -13.79
CA ASP A 106 11.61 -0.13 -13.47
C ASP A 106 10.21 0.13 -14.09
N THR A 107 9.73 1.38 -14.01
CA THR A 107 8.44 1.78 -14.59
C THR A 107 8.45 1.71 -16.12
N LEU A 108 9.50 2.25 -16.76
CA LEU A 108 9.61 2.25 -18.22
C LEU A 108 9.77 0.83 -18.78
N SER A 109 10.56 -0.02 -18.12
CA SER A 109 10.71 -1.44 -18.49
C SER A 109 9.37 -2.15 -18.42
N PHE A 110 8.64 -2.00 -17.31
CA PHE A 110 7.31 -2.59 -17.15
C PHE A 110 6.33 -2.14 -18.26
N ILE A 111 6.28 -0.85 -18.58
CA ILE A 111 5.39 -0.34 -19.64
C ILE A 111 5.77 -0.91 -21.00
N ARG A 112 7.06 -0.96 -21.34
CA ARG A 112 7.54 -1.47 -22.63
C ARG A 112 7.20 -2.95 -22.82
N GLU A 113 7.32 -3.75 -21.76
CA GLU A 113 6.94 -5.17 -21.77
C GLU A 113 5.45 -5.42 -22.04
N LYS A 114 4.57 -4.41 -21.90
CA LYS A 114 3.12 -4.52 -22.15
C LYS A 114 2.67 -3.89 -23.46
N LEU A 115 3.56 -3.22 -24.18
CA LEU A 115 3.30 -2.65 -25.50
C LEU A 115 3.70 -3.59 -26.64
N VAL A 116 4.50 -4.63 -26.34
CA VAL A 116 4.91 -5.70 -27.27
C VAL A 116 3.94 -6.87 -27.13
#